data_AF-G5SX34-F1
#
_entry.id   AF-G5SX34-F1
#
_cell.length_a   1.000
_cell.length_b   1.000
_cell.length_c   1.000
_cell.angle_alpha   90.00
_cell.angle_beta   90.00
_cell.angle_gamma   90.00
#
_symmetry.space_group_name_H-M   'P 1'
#
loop_
_entity.id
_entity.type
_entity.pdbx_description
1 polymer ?
#
loop_
_entity_poly.entity_id
_entity_poly.type
_entity_poly.pdbx_seq_one_letter_code
_entity_poly.pdbx_strand_id
1 'polypeptide(L)'
;LTQWQDIGTAKYQDNLALIKKSTIMGTGKMPPANAPIESGKIEFIDSGQINVPENIDTTGMPMPEYIPTPKVIDFYLTDKHNNRLESVDYGTFVYLHIKTVGYIGKTISVDMNNEKADYLLNGERLEKDVLKDYLVQNNEEIVELKVVEPLN
;
A
#
# COMPACT_ATOMS: atom_id res chain seq x y z
N LEU A 1 13.97 60.30 4.88
CA LEU A 1 14.21 58.84 4.85
C LEU A 1 14.16 58.32 6.28
N THR A 2 13.31 57.34 6.52
CA THR A 2 13.06 56.81 7.86
C THR A 2 14.28 56.02 8.34
N GLN A 3 14.78 56.43 9.50
CA GLN A 3 15.94 55.89 10.20
C GLN A 3 15.71 54.44 10.64
N TRP A 4 16.76 53.63 10.52
CA TRP A 4 16.85 52.28 11.06
C TRP A 4 16.91 52.33 12.59
N GLN A 5 16.14 51.47 13.26
CA GLN A 5 16.28 51.21 14.70
C GLN A 5 16.14 49.71 14.97
N ASP A 6 16.95 49.23 15.90
CA ASP A 6 17.16 47.83 16.22
C ASP A 6 16.10 47.30 17.19
N ILE A 7 15.54 46.13 16.91
CA ILE A 7 15.05 45.16 17.90
C ILE A 7 14.99 43.77 17.25
N GLY A 8 16.15 43.22 16.88
CA GLY A 8 16.27 41.83 16.43
C GLY A 8 15.76 41.53 15.01
N THR A 9 15.95 40.27 14.59
CA THR A 9 15.80 39.72 13.22
C THR A 9 16.58 40.50 12.15
N ALA A 10 17.85 40.11 11.98
CA ALA A 10 18.72 40.62 10.93
C ALA A 10 18.05 40.53 9.55
N LYS A 11 18.01 41.64 8.80
CA LYS A 11 17.61 41.66 7.38
C LYS A 11 18.86 41.57 6.51
N TYR A 12 18.98 40.50 5.74
CA TYR A 12 20.05 40.32 4.76
C TYR A 12 19.60 40.83 3.39
N GLN A 13 20.45 41.62 2.75
CA GLN A 13 20.29 42.09 1.38
C GLN A 13 20.41 40.86 0.46
N ASP A 14 19.41 40.60 -0.39
CA ASP A 14 19.43 39.60 -1.49
C ASP A 14 18.70 38.25 -1.28
N ASN A 15 17.80 38.11 -0.31
CA ASN A 15 16.92 36.93 -0.15
C ASN A 15 17.64 35.57 0.01
N LEU A 16 18.96 35.54 0.22
CA LEU A 16 19.69 34.30 0.44
C LEU A 16 19.49 33.81 1.88
N ALA A 17 19.21 32.51 2.01
CA ALA A 17 19.09 31.87 3.30
C ALA A 17 20.44 31.86 4.05
N LEU A 18 20.41 32.27 5.32
CA LEU A 18 21.57 32.14 6.20
C LEU A 18 21.71 30.69 6.65
N ILE A 19 22.76 30.02 6.19
CA ILE A 19 23.02 28.61 6.47
C ILE A 19 23.98 28.44 7.65
N LYS A 20 24.01 27.25 8.23
CA LYS A 20 24.98 26.89 9.28
C LYS A 20 26.41 27.14 8.78
N LYS A 21 27.25 27.79 9.60
CA LYS A 21 28.61 28.29 9.31
C LYS A 21 28.69 29.55 8.43
N SER A 22 27.56 30.13 8.02
CA SER A 22 27.58 31.50 7.47
C SER A 22 28.04 32.48 8.55
N THR A 23 28.67 33.58 8.13
CA THR A 23 29.24 34.56 9.06
C THR A 23 28.97 35.97 8.59
N ILE A 24 28.60 36.86 9.51
CA ILE A 24 28.42 38.28 9.26
C ILE A 24 29.40 39.11 10.10
N MET A 25 29.77 40.28 9.60
CA MET A 25 30.57 41.24 10.35
C MET A 25 29.63 42.16 11.14
N GLY A 26 29.74 42.15 12.47
CA GLY A 26 29.03 43.06 13.36
C GLY A 26 29.98 44.10 13.95
N THR A 27 29.47 45.29 14.24
CA THR A 27 30.20 46.28 15.05
C THR A 27 29.37 46.65 16.27
N GLY A 28 30.02 46.83 17.42
CA GLY A 28 29.37 47.10 18.70
C GLY A 28 30.16 48.13 19.50
N LYS A 29 29.47 48.84 20.39
CA LYS A 29 30.09 49.79 21.30
C LYS A 29 29.52 49.57 22.69
N MET A 30 30.38 49.21 23.64
CA MET A 30 29.97 49.13 25.04
C MET A 30 29.77 50.55 25.62
N PRO A 31 28.76 50.80 26.46
CA PRO A 31 28.72 52.01 27.29
C PRO A 31 29.95 52.03 28.23
N PRO A 32 30.56 53.18 28.55
CA PRO A 32 30.14 54.57 28.32
C PRO A 32 30.50 55.14 26.93
N ALA A 33 29.98 56.34 26.60
CA ALA A 33 30.04 56.93 25.26
C ALA A 33 31.45 57.12 24.65
N ASN A 34 32.53 57.03 25.44
CA ASN A 34 33.90 57.17 24.96
C ASN A 34 34.60 55.81 24.69
N ALA A 35 33.91 54.69 24.86
CA ALA A 35 34.49 53.38 24.55
C ALA A 35 34.80 53.23 23.05
N PRO A 36 35.87 52.51 22.68
CA PRO A 36 36.16 52.19 21.29
C PRO A 36 35.05 51.32 20.68
N ILE A 37 34.86 51.45 19.36
CA ILE A 37 33.96 50.58 18.60
C ILE A 37 34.70 49.28 18.32
N GLU A 38 34.11 48.16 18.70
CA GLU A 38 34.64 46.82 18.45
C GLU A 38 33.96 46.24 17.21
N SER A 39 34.74 45.53 16.39
CA SER A 39 34.21 44.77 15.24
C SER A 39 34.45 43.28 15.49
N GLY A 40 33.41 42.48 15.29
CA GLY A 40 33.43 41.04 15.56
C GLY A 40 32.76 40.25 14.43
N LYS A 41 33.23 39.03 14.25
CA LYS A 41 32.62 38.07 13.33
C LYS A 41 31.57 37.26 14.08
N ILE A 42 30.33 37.30 13.62
CA ILE A 42 29.23 36.51 14.19
C ILE A 42 29.02 35.30 13.28
N GLU A 43 29.06 34.09 13.86
CA GLU A 43 28.82 32.82 13.16
C GLU A 43 27.43 32.28 13.48
N PHE A 44 26.73 31.81 12.44
CA PHE A 44 25.46 31.11 12.58
C PHE A 44 25.73 29.62 12.81
N ILE A 45 25.47 29.12 14.02
CA ILE A 45 25.69 27.71 14.39
C ILE A 45 24.54 26.78 13.98
N ASP A 46 23.40 27.36 13.61
CA ASP A 46 22.21 26.68 13.15
C ASP A 46 21.52 27.54 12.08
N SER A 47 21.01 26.90 11.03
CA SER A 47 20.24 27.56 9.97
C SER A 47 18.75 27.63 10.27
N GLY A 48 18.24 26.90 11.28
CA GLY A 48 16.81 26.81 11.59
C GLY A 48 15.96 26.21 10.46
N GLN A 49 16.60 25.71 9.38
CA GLN A 49 15.94 25.12 8.23
C GLN A 49 15.69 23.64 8.49
N ILE A 50 14.41 23.25 8.41
CA ILE A 50 13.99 21.85 8.48
C ILE A 50 13.84 21.36 7.04
N ASN A 51 14.77 20.51 6.58
CA ASN A 51 14.70 19.90 5.25
C ASN A 51 13.86 18.61 5.32
N VAL A 52 12.53 18.74 5.35
CA VAL A 52 11.61 17.61 5.21
C VAL A 52 11.13 17.57 3.77
N PRO A 53 11.35 16.47 3.03
CA PRO A 53 10.83 16.37 1.66
C PRO A 53 9.30 16.43 1.67
N GLU A 54 8.72 17.34 0.89
CA GLU A 54 7.27 17.55 0.83
C GLU A 54 6.54 16.46 0.03
N ASN A 55 7.22 15.86 -0.95
CA ASN A 55 6.69 14.81 -1.81
C ASN A 55 7.83 13.94 -2.36
N ILE A 56 7.52 12.68 -2.68
CA ILE A 56 8.38 11.80 -3.45
C ILE A 56 7.71 11.59 -4.81
N ASP A 57 8.28 12.19 -5.87
CA ASP A 57 7.81 11.95 -7.23
C ASP A 57 8.35 10.61 -7.73
N THR A 58 7.44 9.67 -7.99
CA THR A 58 7.75 8.34 -8.53
C THR A 58 7.44 8.23 -10.02
N THR A 59 7.06 9.32 -10.67
CA THR A 59 6.70 9.35 -12.10
C THR A 59 7.91 8.94 -12.94
N GLY A 60 7.73 7.91 -13.77
CA GLY A 60 8.79 7.41 -14.67
C GLY A 60 9.83 6.52 -14.00
N MET A 61 9.73 6.26 -12.70
CA MET A 61 10.55 5.23 -12.06
C MET A 61 10.02 3.83 -12.41
N PRO A 62 10.89 2.88 -12.78
CA PRO A 62 10.46 1.49 -12.96
C PRO A 62 9.97 0.95 -11.62
N MET A 63 8.67 0.63 -11.53
CA MET A 63 8.14 -0.10 -10.38
C MET A 63 8.62 -1.55 -10.48
N PRO A 64 9.19 -2.15 -9.42
CA PRO A 64 9.55 -3.56 -9.46
C PRO A 64 8.31 -4.40 -9.76
N GLU A 65 8.49 -5.49 -10.52
CA GLU A 65 7.41 -6.43 -10.76
C GLU A 65 6.89 -6.96 -9.42
N TYR A 66 5.58 -6.80 -9.20
CA TYR A 66 4.94 -7.41 -8.04
C TYR A 66 4.82 -8.91 -8.28
N ILE A 67 5.57 -9.70 -7.53
CA ILE A 67 5.50 -11.16 -7.54
C ILE A 67 4.63 -11.58 -6.34
N PRO A 68 3.32 -11.81 -6.52
CA PRO A 68 2.47 -12.26 -5.44
C PRO A 68 2.91 -13.63 -4.92
N THR A 69 2.92 -13.80 -3.61
CA THR A 69 2.97 -15.13 -3.01
C THR A 69 1.65 -15.85 -3.31
N PRO A 70 1.68 -17.05 -3.94
CA PRO A 70 0.46 -17.78 -4.28
C PRO A 70 -0.39 -18.04 -3.04
N LYS A 71 -1.66 -17.62 -3.08
CA LYS A 71 -2.62 -17.83 -2.00
C LYS A 71 -4.05 -17.95 -2.51
N VAL A 72 -4.80 -18.89 -1.95
CA VAL A 72 -6.27 -18.93 -2.08
C VAL A 72 -6.85 -17.94 -1.07
N ILE A 73 -7.61 -16.97 -1.56
CA ILE A 73 -8.19 -15.88 -0.76
C ILE A 73 -9.52 -16.32 -0.16
N ASP A 74 -10.40 -16.92 -0.96
CA ASP A 74 -11.74 -17.34 -0.55
C ASP A 74 -12.28 -18.37 -1.55
N PHE A 75 -13.24 -19.17 -1.12
CA PHE A 75 -14.07 -19.99 -2.02
C PHE A 75 -15.48 -20.13 -1.46
N TYR A 76 -16.49 -20.10 -2.33
CA TYR A 76 -17.89 -20.17 -1.94
C TYR A 76 -18.79 -20.61 -3.09
N LEU A 77 -19.97 -21.13 -2.76
CA LEU A 77 -20.99 -21.54 -3.72
C LEU A 77 -22.03 -20.45 -3.94
N THR A 78 -22.47 -20.26 -5.18
CA THR A 78 -23.55 -19.35 -5.56
C THR A 78 -24.60 -20.03 -6.46
N ASP A 79 -25.78 -19.41 -6.54
CA ASP A 79 -26.74 -19.70 -7.61
C ASP A 79 -26.34 -19.02 -8.94
N LYS A 80 -27.12 -19.26 -10.00
CA LYS A 80 -26.92 -18.62 -11.32
C LYS A 80 -27.05 -17.09 -11.31
N HIS A 81 -27.57 -16.51 -10.23
CA HIS A 81 -27.75 -15.08 -10.04
C HIS A 81 -26.66 -14.49 -9.13
N ASN A 82 -25.62 -15.25 -8.84
CA ASN A 82 -24.47 -14.86 -8.01
C ASN A 82 -24.83 -14.60 -6.54
N ASN A 83 -25.94 -15.16 -6.05
CA ASN A 83 -26.30 -15.12 -4.64
C ASN A 83 -25.61 -16.27 -3.91
N ARG A 84 -24.93 -15.97 -2.79
CA ARG A 84 -24.26 -16.98 -1.97
C ARG A 84 -25.28 -17.94 -1.35
N LEU A 85 -24.99 -19.24 -1.44
CA LEU A 85 -25.88 -20.29 -0.95
C LEU A 85 -25.50 -20.73 0.47
N GLU A 86 -26.49 -20.85 1.35
CA GLU A 86 -26.35 -21.48 2.68
C GLU A 86 -26.73 -22.97 2.67
N SER A 87 -27.61 -23.35 1.72
CA SER A 87 -28.05 -24.72 1.47
C SER A 87 -28.16 -24.96 -0.03
N VAL A 88 -28.06 -26.22 -0.42
CA VAL A 88 -28.13 -26.66 -1.81
C VAL A 88 -29.23 -27.70 -1.97
N ASP A 89 -29.98 -27.60 -3.07
CA ASP A 89 -31.02 -28.55 -3.43
C ASP A 89 -30.47 -29.59 -4.42
N TYR A 90 -30.79 -30.87 -4.22
CA TYR A 90 -30.33 -31.93 -5.11
C TYR A 90 -30.86 -31.76 -6.54
N GLY A 91 -30.03 -32.12 -7.52
CA GLY A 91 -30.37 -32.04 -8.94
C GLY A 91 -30.22 -30.64 -9.53
N THR A 92 -29.86 -29.63 -8.72
CA THR A 92 -29.57 -28.27 -9.19
C THR A 92 -28.11 -28.10 -9.58
N PHE A 93 -27.83 -27.03 -10.34
CA PHE A 93 -26.48 -26.57 -10.64
C PHE A 93 -26.12 -25.39 -9.74
N VAL A 94 -24.90 -25.41 -9.22
CA VAL A 94 -24.31 -24.36 -8.38
C VAL A 94 -22.97 -23.93 -8.97
N TYR A 95 -22.51 -22.75 -8.59
CA TYR A 95 -21.29 -22.15 -9.12
C TYR A 95 -20.28 -21.99 -7.99
N LEU A 96 -19.18 -22.72 -8.05
CA LEU A 96 -18.05 -22.58 -7.15
C LEU A 96 -17.18 -21.41 -7.59
N HIS A 97 -17.18 -20.34 -6.79
CA HIS A 97 -16.23 -19.25 -6.93
C HIS A 97 -14.95 -19.59 -6.20
N ILE A 98 -13.81 -19.40 -6.85
CA ILE A 98 -12.49 -19.57 -6.24
C ILE A 98 -11.68 -18.30 -6.48
N LYS A 99 -11.37 -17.58 -5.40
CA LYS A 99 -10.59 -16.34 -5.45
C LYS A 99 -9.16 -16.64 -5.07
N THR A 100 -8.22 -16.25 -5.93
CA THR A 100 -6.80 -16.53 -5.78
C THR A 100 -5.95 -15.31 -6.09
N VAL A 101 -4.71 -15.34 -5.63
CA VAL A 101 -3.65 -14.43 -6.04
C VAL A 101 -2.39 -15.24 -6.31
N GLY A 102 -1.67 -14.93 -7.39
CA GLY A 102 -0.40 -15.60 -7.73
C GLY A 102 -0.51 -17.07 -8.17
N TYR A 103 -1.72 -17.54 -8.50
CA TYR A 103 -1.98 -18.91 -8.97
C TYR A 103 -2.18 -19.04 -10.48
N ILE A 104 -2.26 -17.94 -11.24
CA ILE A 104 -2.41 -17.99 -12.71
C ILE A 104 -1.31 -18.88 -13.33
N GLY A 105 -1.73 -19.89 -14.10
CA GLY A 105 -0.85 -20.89 -14.72
C GLY A 105 -0.44 -22.05 -13.80
N LYS A 106 -0.97 -22.12 -12.57
CA LYS A 106 -0.70 -23.20 -11.59
C LYS A 106 -1.99 -23.93 -11.25
N THR A 107 -1.85 -25.10 -10.62
CA THR A 107 -2.98 -25.91 -10.16
C THR A 107 -3.31 -25.65 -8.69
N ILE A 108 -4.57 -25.79 -8.34
CA ILE A 108 -5.09 -25.77 -6.98
C ILE A 108 -5.98 -26.98 -6.70
N SER A 109 -6.15 -27.29 -5.42
CA SER A 109 -7.18 -28.21 -4.97
C SER A 109 -8.08 -27.51 -3.96
N VAL A 110 -9.40 -27.63 -4.14
CA VAL A 110 -10.41 -27.03 -3.25
C VAL A 110 -11.24 -28.15 -2.65
N ASP A 111 -11.26 -28.22 -1.33
CA ASP A 111 -12.04 -29.19 -0.56
C ASP A 111 -13.40 -28.58 -0.19
N MET A 112 -14.48 -29.17 -0.72
CA MET A 112 -15.87 -28.79 -0.46
C MET A 112 -16.63 -29.86 0.34
N ASN A 113 -15.90 -30.81 0.94
CA ASN A 113 -16.46 -31.96 1.63
C ASN A 113 -17.41 -31.53 2.74
N ASN A 114 -18.61 -32.10 2.72
CA ASN A 114 -19.65 -31.85 3.70
C ASN A 114 -20.60 -33.06 3.77
N GLU A 115 -21.32 -33.20 4.89
CA GLU A 115 -22.26 -34.32 5.07
C GLU A 115 -23.59 -34.16 4.31
N LYS A 116 -23.84 -32.99 3.69
CA LYS A 116 -25.15 -32.62 3.15
C LYS A 116 -25.31 -32.96 1.67
N ALA A 117 -24.25 -32.87 0.89
CA ALA A 117 -24.32 -33.08 -0.55
C ALA A 117 -22.95 -33.37 -1.14
N ASP A 118 -22.96 -34.20 -2.19
CA ASP A 118 -21.82 -34.43 -3.05
C ASP A 118 -21.96 -33.63 -4.35
N TYR A 119 -20.85 -33.44 -5.06
CA TYR A 119 -20.81 -32.65 -6.29
C TYR A 119 -20.32 -33.44 -7.51
N LEU A 120 -20.94 -33.17 -8.66
CA LEU A 120 -20.46 -33.63 -9.97
C LEU A 120 -19.85 -32.48 -10.75
N LEU A 121 -18.67 -32.71 -11.33
CA LEU A 121 -18.05 -31.85 -12.33
C LEU A 121 -18.19 -32.52 -13.70
N ASN A 122 -18.84 -31.85 -14.66
CA ASN A 122 -19.06 -32.40 -16.00
C ASN A 122 -19.71 -33.81 -16.03
N GLY A 123 -20.49 -34.14 -14.99
CA GLY A 123 -21.15 -35.44 -14.83
C GLY A 123 -20.36 -36.49 -14.05
N GLU A 124 -19.08 -36.24 -13.74
CA GLU A 124 -18.25 -37.12 -12.91
C GLU A 124 -18.28 -36.67 -11.45
N ARG A 125 -18.39 -37.62 -10.52
CA ARG A 125 -18.44 -37.31 -9.09
C ARG A 125 -17.04 -36.97 -8.57
N LEU A 126 -16.93 -35.87 -7.84
CA LEU A 126 -15.70 -35.49 -7.17
C LEU A 126 -15.42 -36.46 -6.00
N GLU A 127 -14.19 -36.93 -5.89
CA GLU A 127 -13.78 -37.79 -4.77
C GLU A 127 -13.75 -36.96 -3.48
N LYS A 128 -14.62 -37.29 -2.51
CA LYS A 128 -14.78 -36.55 -1.24
C LYS A 128 -15.02 -35.05 -1.47
N ASP A 129 -15.71 -34.70 -2.56
CA ASP A 129 -15.98 -33.31 -2.95
C ASP A 129 -14.73 -32.43 -3.09
N VAL A 130 -13.59 -33.03 -3.41
CA VAL A 130 -12.36 -32.29 -3.68
C VAL A 130 -12.26 -32.01 -5.18
N LEU A 131 -12.32 -30.73 -5.55
CA LEU A 131 -11.91 -30.29 -6.88
C LEU A 131 -10.39 -30.33 -6.92
N LYS A 132 -9.81 -31.35 -7.56
CA LYS A 132 -8.37 -31.61 -7.52
C LYS A 132 -7.67 -31.12 -8.80
N ASP A 133 -6.45 -30.60 -8.62
CA ASP A 133 -5.53 -30.25 -9.71
C ASP A 133 -6.13 -29.29 -10.77
N TYR A 134 -7.01 -28.38 -10.34
CA TYR A 134 -7.66 -27.41 -11.21
C TYR A 134 -6.69 -26.33 -11.67
N LEU A 135 -6.53 -26.16 -12.98
CA LEU A 135 -5.66 -25.13 -13.57
C LEU A 135 -6.30 -23.75 -13.49
N VAL A 136 -5.67 -22.84 -12.74
CA VAL A 136 -6.13 -21.46 -12.58
C VAL A 136 -5.66 -20.62 -13.77
N GLN A 137 -6.60 -19.96 -14.44
CA GLN A 137 -6.41 -19.05 -15.56
C GLN A 137 -6.63 -17.58 -15.16
N ASN A 138 -7.49 -17.33 -14.17
CA ASN A 138 -7.88 -16.02 -13.68
C ASN A 138 -7.78 -15.94 -12.15
N ASN A 139 -7.67 -14.73 -11.60
CA ASN A 139 -7.69 -14.54 -10.15
C ASN A 139 -9.06 -14.89 -9.52
N GLU A 140 -10.12 -14.94 -10.31
CA GLU A 140 -11.41 -15.48 -9.92
C GLU A 140 -11.85 -16.53 -10.94
N GLU A 141 -12.05 -17.75 -10.46
CA GLU A 141 -12.54 -18.88 -11.25
C GLU A 141 -13.97 -19.19 -10.84
N ILE A 142 -14.79 -19.56 -11.82
CA ILE A 142 -16.17 -20.00 -11.59
C ILE A 142 -16.34 -21.37 -12.22
N VAL A 143 -16.59 -22.37 -11.38
CA VAL A 143 -16.75 -23.76 -11.79
C VAL A 143 -18.20 -24.19 -11.56
N GLU A 144 -18.89 -24.59 -12.62
CA GLU A 144 -20.25 -25.12 -12.51
C GLU A 144 -20.22 -26.58 -12.01
N LEU A 145 -21.00 -26.87 -10.97
CA LEU A 145 -21.11 -28.19 -10.35
C LEU A 145 -22.57 -28.59 -10.25
N LYS A 146 -22.86 -29.88 -10.43
CA LYS A 146 -24.19 -30.44 -10.18
C LYS A 146 -24.26 -31.03 -8.78
N VAL A 147 -25.27 -30.64 -8.01
CA VAL A 147 -25.50 -31.13 -6.65
C VAL A 147 -26.23 -32.46 -6.69
N VAL A 148 -25.74 -33.43 -5.93
CA VAL A 148 -26.30 -34.78 -5.85
C VAL A 148 -26.33 -35.28 -4.42
N GLU A 149 -27.19 -36.28 -4.16
CA GLU A 149 -27.25 -36.92 -2.84
C GLU A 149 -25.89 -37.50 -2.45
N PRO A 150 -25.48 -37.39 -1.17
CA PRO A 150 -24.22 -37.91 -0.69
C PRO A 150 -24.17 -39.43 -0.78
N LEU A 151 -23.00 -39.98 -1.11
CA LEU A 151 -22.77 -41.42 -1.01
C LEU A 151 -22.50 -41.78 0.46
N ASN A 152 -23.45 -42.49 1.08
CA ASN A 152 -23.29 -43.10 2.41
C ASN A 152 -22.03 -43.95 2.53
#